data_AF-A0A0D0DK88-F1
#
_entry.id   AF-A0A0D0DK88-F1
#
_cell.length_a   1.000
_cell.length_b   1.000
_cell.length_c   1.000
_cell.angle_alpha   90.00
_cell.angle_beta   90.00
_cell.angle_gamma   90.00
#
_symmetry.space_group_name_H-M   'P 1'
#
loop_
_entity.id
_entity.type
_entity.pdbx_description
1 polymer ?
#
loop_
_entity_poly.entity_id
_entity_poly.type
_entity_poly.pdbx_seq_one_letter_code
_entity_poly.pdbx_strand_id
1 'polypeptide(L)'
;MQPTATQADLPSTHDISMYIHNTFIDFFKEFKVKMQSLATGHISTTTDLWSVDQTKAAFLGLMVHWIHVNEITNAWTLSSQVIAFRGISGPHSGHNLGRYFVGLCEHAGIITAGSSKVCVVCLILKFKSIILI
;
A
#
# COMPACT_ATOMS: atom_id res chain seq x y z
N MET A 1 -8.81 2.56 -40.02
CA MET A 1 -9.44 1.41 -39.32
C MET A 1 -10.15 1.98 -38.11
N GLN A 2 -11.48 1.94 -38.06
CA GLN A 2 -12.27 2.34 -36.89
C GLN A 2 -12.77 1.05 -36.23
N PRO A 3 -12.68 0.89 -34.89
CA PRO A 3 -13.16 -0.31 -34.23
C PRO A 3 -14.69 -0.46 -34.41
N THR A 4 -15.15 -1.66 -34.75
CA THR A 4 -16.59 -1.99 -34.91
C THR A 4 -17.32 -2.17 -33.56
N ALA A 5 -16.69 -1.80 -32.44
CA ALA A 5 -17.24 -2.00 -31.12
C ALA A 5 -18.49 -1.13 -30.88
N THR A 6 -19.50 -1.73 -30.28
CA THR A 6 -20.77 -1.11 -29.88
C THR A 6 -20.79 -0.85 -28.37
N GLN A 7 -21.79 -0.11 -27.89
CA GLN A 7 -21.95 0.13 -26.44
C GLN A 7 -22.17 -1.16 -25.63
N ALA A 8 -22.71 -2.20 -26.26
CA ALA A 8 -22.87 -3.50 -25.61
C ALA A 8 -21.53 -4.23 -25.40
N ASP A 9 -20.49 -3.86 -26.16
CA ASP A 9 -19.15 -4.44 -26.06
C ASP A 9 -18.30 -3.74 -24.97
N LEU A 10 -18.77 -2.62 -24.43
CA LEU A 10 -18.08 -1.88 -23.38
C LEU A 10 -18.61 -2.28 -21.99
N PRO A 11 -17.74 -2.63 -21.03
CA PRO A 11 -18.17 -2.90 -19.68
C PRO A 11 -18.71 -1.63 -19.02
N SER A 12 -19.73 -1.77 -18.17
CA SER A 12 -20.23 -0.63 -17.40
C SER A 12 -19.22 -0.21 -16.32
N THR A 13 -19.39 0.99 -15.78
CA THR A 13 -18.61 1.44 -14.60
C THR A 13 -18.74 0.46 -13.43
N HIS A 14 -19.92 -0.15 -13.26
CA HIS A 14 -20.15 -1.15 -12.22
C HIS A 14 -19.31 -2.41 -12.45
N ASP A 15 -19.31 -2.93 -13.69
CA ASP A 15 -18.54 -4.12 -14.06
C ASP A 15 -17.03 -3.89 -13.86
N ILE A 16 -16.52 -2.74 -14.30
CA ILE A 16 -15.11 -2.37 -14.11
C ILE A 16 -14.79 -2.27 -12.61
N SER A 17 -15.63 -1.60 -11.81
CA SER A 17 -15.38 -1.44 -10.37
C SER A 17 -15.39 -2.77 -9.64
N MET A 18 -16.32 -3.66 -9.97
CA MET A 18 -16.40 -5.00 -9.38
C MET A 18 -15.19 -5.84 -9.76
N TYR A 19 -14.78 -5.79 -11.03
CA TYR A 19 -13.59 -6.48 -11.52
C TYR A 19 -12.32 -6.00 -10.78
N ILE A 20 -12.11 -4.69 -10.67
CA ILE A 20 -10.96 -4.12 -9.96
C ILE A 20 -10.98 -4.54 -8.49
N HIS A 21 -12.14 -4.46 -7.82
CA HIS A 21 -12.28 -4.81 -6.42
C HIS A 21 -11.93 -6.28 -6.15
N ASN A 22 -12.51 -7.19 -6.93
CA ASN A 22 -12.26 -8.63 -6.78
C ASN A 22 -10.80 -8.98 -7.08
N THR A 23 -10.25 -8.42 -8.17
CA THR A 23 -8.84 -8.61 -8.54
C THR A 23 -7.92 -8.13 -7.43
N PHE A 24 -8.22 -6.97 -6.82
CA PHE A 24 -7.46 -6.46 -5.69
C PHE A 24 -7.56 -7.37 -4.47
N ILE A 25 -8.75 -7.88 -4.14
CA ILE A 25 -8.93 -8.80 -3.01
C ILE A 25 -8.05 -10.03 -3.17
N ASP A 26 -8.04 -10.64 -4.34
CA ASP A 26 -7.29 -11.88 -4.57
C ASP A 26 -5.78 -11.62 -4.58
N PHE A 27 -5.34 -10.56 -5.26
CA PHE A 27 -3.98 -10.06 -5.17
C PHE A 27 -3.55 -9.83 -3.71
N PHE A 28 -4.39 -9.18 -2.91
CA PHE A 28 -4.03 -8.81 -1.55
C PHE A 28 -3.99 -10.02 -0.60
N LYS A 29 -4.82 -11.04 -0.83
CA LYS A 29 -4.73 -12.34 -0.12
C LYS A 29 -3.40 -13.02 -0.41
N GLU A 30 -3.02 -13.14 -1.68
CA GLU A 30 -1.74 -13.76 -2.08
C GLU A 30 -0.54 -12.97 -1.53
N PHE A 31 -0.62 -11.65 -1.61
CA PHE A 31 0.38 -10.76 -1.05
C PHE A 31 0.58 -11.00 0.46
N LYS A 32 -0.49 -11.11 1.25
CA LYS A 32 -0.38 -11.43 2.69
C LYS A 32 0.32 -12.74 2.94
N VAL A 33 -0.07 -13.80 2.23
CA VAL A 33 0.55 -15.13 2.36
C VAL A 33 2.04 -15.03 2.07
N LYS A 34 2.42 -14.33 0.99
CA LYS A 34 3.82 -14.10 0.62
C LYS A 34 4.57 -13.34 1.70
N MET A 35 4.01 -12.25 2.23
CA MET A 35 4.66 -11.44 3.26
C MET A 35 4.83 -12.22 4.57
N GLN A 36 3.89 -13.10 4.91
CA GLN A 36 3.93 -13.89 6.14
C GLN A 36 4.84 -15.12 6.03
N SER A 37 5.11 -15.63 4.83
CA SER A 37 6.03 -16.74 4.58
C SER A 37 7.39 -16.55 5.25
N LEU A 38 7.96 -17.61 5.84
CA LEU A 38 9.29 -17.60 6.45
C LEU A 38 10.40 -17.24 5.44
N ALA A 39 10.18 -17.47 4.15
CA ALA A 39 11.11 -17.09 3.08
C ALA A 39 11.20 -15.57 2.90
N THR A 40 10.15 -14.82 3.28
CA THR A 40 10.18 -13.36 3.28
C THR A 40 10.81 -12.89 4.58
N GLY A 41 12.05 -12.42 4.47
CA GLY A 41 12.81 -11.85 5.58
C GLY A 41 12.30 -10.49 6.03
N HIS A 42 13.23 -9.59 6.37
CA HIS A 42 12.88 -8.25 6.81
C HIS A 42 12.26 -7.41 5.69
N ILE A 43 11.29 -6.58 6.10
CA ILE A 43 10.55 -5.67 5.24
C ILE A 43 10.92 -4.25 5.62
N SER A 44 11.34 -3.47 4.62
CA SER A 44 11.50 -2.02 4.74
C SER A 44 10.25 -1.35 4.18
N THR A 45 9.88 -0.22 4.75
CA THR A 45 8.72 0.55 4.29
C THR A 45 9.15 1.95 3.87
N THR A 46 8.55 2.46 2.81
CA THR A 46 8.60 3.87 2.42
C THR A 46 7.20 4.42 2.57
N THR A 47 7.07 5.47 3.39
CA THR A 47 5.82 6.19 3.58
C THR A 47 5.94 7.55 2.94
N ASP A 48 5.05 7.87 2.00
CA ASP A 48 4.93 9.21 1.42
C ASP A 48 3.70 9.90 2.00
N LEU A 49 3.89 11.08 2.58
CA LEU A 49 2.82 11.83 3.24
C LEU A 49 2.76 13.25 2.70
N TRP A 50 1.59 13.63 2.20
CA TRP A 50 1.35 14.97 1.65
C TRP A 50 -0.06 15.46 1.95
N SER A 51 -0.20 16.78 1.93
CA SER A 51 -1.48 17.49 2.01
C SER A 51 -1.85 18.09 0.66
N VAL A 52 -3.15 18.22 0.41
CA VAL A 52 -3.72 18.91 -0.75
C VAL A 52 -4.44 20.15 -0.24
N ASP A 53 -3.83 21.29 -0.53
CA ASP A 53 -4.21 22.62 -0.02
C ASP A 53 -5.68 22.97 -0.34
N GLN A 54 -6.12 22.68 -1.57
CA GLN A 54 -7.47 23.04 -2.02
C GLN A 54 -8.56 22.25 -1.32
N THR A 55 -8.30 20.99 -0.98
CA THR A 55 -9.30 20.06 -0.43
C THR A 55 -9.17 19.87 1.08
N LYS A 56 -8.16 20.48 1.71
CA LYS A 56 -7.78 20.24 3.12
C LYS A 56 -7.69 18.74 3.45
N ALA A 57 -7.27 17.95 2.46
CA ALA A 57 -7.12 16.51 2.60
C ALA A 57 -5.64 16.18 2.80
N ALA A 58 -5.35 15.17 3.60
CA ALA A 58 -4.02 14.61 3.74
C ALA A 58 -4.05 13.13 3.38
N PHE A 59 -2.99 12.66 2.74
CA PHE A 59 -2.88 11.30 2.24
C PHE A 59 -1.57 10.67 2.67
N LEU A 60 -1.64 9.38 2.98
CA LEU A 60 -0.53 8.52 3.33
C LEU A 60 -0.45 7.38 2.31
N GLY A 61 0.60 7.40 1.48
CA GLY A 61 1.00 6.29 0.63
C GLY A 61 1.99 5.41 1.37
N LEU A 62 1.82 4.09 1.29
CA LEU A 62 2.71 3.12 1.91
C LEU A 62 3.17 2.09 0.88
N MET A 63 4.47 2.04 0.70
CA MET A 63 5.16 1.05 -0.13
C MET A 63 6.02 0.17 0.76
N VAL A 64 6.00 -1.15 0.52
CA VAL A 64 6.92 -2.09 1.14
C VAL A 64 8.02 -2.46 0.17
N HIS A 65 9.19 -2.80 0.71
CA HIS A 65 10.36 -3.27 0.00
C HIS A 65 10.91 -4.50 0.73
N TRP A 66 11.22 -5.56 0.00
CA TRP A 66 11.78 -6.78 0.56
C TRP A 66 12.71 -7.46 -0.44
N ILE A 67 13.59 -8.34 0.06
CA ILE A 67 14.41 -9.20 -0.78
C ILE A 67 13.63 -10.50 -1.04
N HIS A 68 13.38 -10.79 -2.30
CA HIS A 68 12.89 -12.07 -2.74
C HIS A 68 14.07 -12.96 -3.13
N VAL A 69 14.20 -14.11 -2.48
CA VAL A 69 15.22 -15.11 -2.82
C VAL A 69 14.56 -16.18 -3.68
N ASN A 70 15.08 -16.39 -4.89
CA ASN A 70 14.66 -17.52 -5.71
C ASN A 70 15.29 -18.81 -5.18
N GLU A 71 14.48 -19.75 -4.71
CA GLU A 71 14.96 -20.98 -4.08
C GLU A 71 15.74 -21.92 -5.03
N ILE A 72 15.49 -21.81 -6.34
CA ILE A 72 16.15 -22.65 -7.36
C ILE A 72 17.51 -22.06 -7.73
N THR A 73 17.55 -20.75 -7.99
CA THR A 73 18.76 -20.08 -8.51
C THR A 73 19.60 -19.42 -7.42
N ASN A 74 19.08 -19.33 -6.19
CA ASN A 74 19.62 -18.52 -5.10
C ASN A 74 19.81 -17.03 -5.46
N ALA A 75 19.17 -16.55 -6.54
CA ALA A 75 19.25 -15.15 -6.94
C ALA A 75 18.40 -14.27 -6.02
N TRP A 76 18.95 -13.10 -5.67
CA TRP A 76 18.26 -12.12 -4.82
C TRP A 76 17.68 -11.02 -5.68
N THR A 77 16.41 -10.72 -5.50
CA THR A 77 15.70 -9.66 -6.22
C THR A 77 15.08 -8.69 -5.24
N LEU A 78 15.45 -7.41 -5.32
CA LEU A 78 14.74 -6.35 -4.61
C LEU A 78 13.34 -6.22 -5.20
N SER A 79 12.32 -6.47 -4.38
CA SER A 79 10.92 -6.33 -4.74
C SER A 79 10.31 -5.17 -3.98
N SER A 80 9.35 -4.48 -4.60
CA SER A 80 8.59 -3.41 -3.98
C SER A 80 7.12 -3.48 -4.36
N GLN A 81 6.24 -3.03 -3.46
CA GLN A 81 4.80 -3.05 -3.69
C GLN A 81 4.11 -1.92 -2.92
N VAL A 82 3.22 -1.18 -3.59
CA VAL A 82 2.30 -0.27 -2.89
C VAL A 82 1.23 -1.12 -2.22
N ILE A 83 1.11 -0.98 -0.90
CA ILE A 83 0.17 -1.76 -0.08
C ILE A 83 -0.99 -0.92 0.46
N ALA A 84 -0.83 0.40 0.49
CA ALA A 84 -1.89 1.29 0.91
C ALA A 84 -1.76 2.69 0.32
N PHE A 85 -2.93 3.30 0.16
CA PHE A 85 -3.12 4.72 -0.07
C PHE A 85 -4.31 5.15 0.78
N ARG A 86 -4.06 5.99 1.80
CA ARG A 86 -5.07 6.28 2.83
C ARG A 86 -5.21 7.77 3.04
N GLY A 87 -6.45 8.26 2.97
CA GLY A 87 -6.79 9.58 3.52
C GLY A 87 -6.65 9.56 5.05
N ILE A 88 -5.90 10.51 5.59
CA ILE A 88 -5.68 10.67 7.03
C ILE A 88 -6.38 11.94 7.52
N SER A 89 -6.79 11.93 8.78
CA SER A 89 -7.54 13.02 9.41
C SER A 89 -7.04 13.28 10.82
N GLY A 90 -7.26 14.51 11.29
CA GLY A 90 -6.82 14.99 12.60
C GLY A 90 -5.34 15.42 12.63
N PRO A 91 -4.81 15.74 13.82
CA PRO A 91 -3.46 16.29 13.96
C PRO A 91 -2.39 15.36 13.36
N HIS A 92 -1.42 15.91 12.64
CA HIS A 92 -0.27 15.17 12.10
C HIS A 92 0.80 14.90 13.17
N SER A 93 0.37 14.50 14.37
CA SER A 93 1.27 14.09 15.44
C SER A 93 1.85 12.71 15.15
N GLY A 94 3.04 12.41 15.68
CA GLY A 94 3.64 11.07 15.56
C GLY A 94 2.72 9.96 16.05
N HIS A 95 1.89 10.23 17.07
CA HIS A 95 0.89 9.27 17.57
C HIS A 95 -0.19 8.95 16.52
N ASN A 96 -0.79 9.97 15.91
CA ASN A 96 -1.84 9.75 14.91
C ASN A 96 -1.27 9.11 13.63
N LEU A 97 -0.12 9.59 13.14
CA LEU A 97 0.55 9.03 11.98
C LEU A 97 0.98 7.58 12.23
N GLY A 98 1.55 7.30 13.40
CA GLY A 98 1.92 5.96 13.84
C GLY A 98 0.72 5.01 13.88
N ARG A 99 -0.45 5.47 14.35
CA ARG A 99 -1.69 4.69 14.35
C ARG A 99 -2.12 4.30 12.93
N TYR A 100 -2.09 5.23 11.97
CA TYR A 100 -2.40 4.91 10.58
C TYR A 100 -1.37 3.92 10.00
N PHE A 101 -0.08 4.17 10.22
CA PHE A 101 0.98 3.30 9.74
C PHE A 101 0.84 1.87 10.27
N VAL A 102 0.68 1.69 11.58
CA VAL A 102 0.52 0.37 12.21
C VAL A 102 -0.73 -0.33 11.69
N GLY A 103 -1.87 0.36 11.63
CA GLY A 103 -3.10 -0.25 11.13
C GLY A 103 -3.01 -0.70 9.67
N LEU A 104 -2.27 0.03 8.82
CA LEU A 104 -2.02 -0.39 7.43
C LEU A 104 -1.06 -1.58 7.35
N CYS A 105 -0.03 -1.61 8.19
CA CYS A 105 0.89 -2.74 8.30
C CYS A 105 0.20 -4.01 8.83
N GLU A 106 -0.70 -3.88 9.81
CA GLU A 106 -1.56 -4.97 10.30
C GLU A 106 -2.51 -5.44 9.19
N HIS A 107 -3.13 -4.50 8.48
CA HIS A 107 -3.99 -4.81 7.35
C HIS A 107 -3.24 -5.60 6.27
N ALA A 108 -1.98 -5.27 6.00
CA ALA A 108 -1.10 -5.97 5.06
C ALA A 108 -0.49 -7.27 5.60
N GLY A 109 -0.72 -7.62 6.87
CA GLY A 109 -0.23 -8.84 7.51
C GLY A 109 1.28 -8.85 7.79
N ILE A 110 1.95 -7.69 7.72
CA ILE A 110 3.39 -7.52 8.00
C ILE A 110 3.69 -7.20 9.47
N ILE A 111 2.65 -6.78 10.21
CA ILE A 111 2.62 -6.68 11.66
C ILE A 111 1.46 -7.56 12.16
N THR A 112 1.69 -8.33 13.21
CA THR A 112 0.67 -9.14 13.89
C THR A 112 0.83 -9.02 15.40
N ALA A 113 -0.14 -9.52 16.17
CA ALA A 113 -0.05 -9.56 17.62
C ALA A 113 1.20 -10.37 18.05
N GLY A 114 2.23 -9.67 18.53
CA GLY A 114 3.47 -10.26 19.02
C GLY A 114 4.58 -10.46 17.99
N SER A 115 4.41 -10.06 16.72
CA SER A 115 5.50 -10.12 15.74
C SER A 115 5.45 -9.01 14.70
N SER A 116 6.62 -8.57 14.24
CA SER A 116 6.77 -7.59 13.17
C SER A 116 7.88 -8.02 12.23
N LYS A 117 7.60 -7.99 10.93
CA LYS A 117 8.64 -8.11 9.89
C LYS A 117 9.21 -6.76 9.46
N VAL A 118 8.59 -5.66 9.89
CA VAL A 118 9.04 -4.30 9.60
C VAL A 118 10.35 -4.05 10.35
N CYS A 119 11.42 -3.78 9.61
CA CYS A 119 12.75 -3.50 10.15
C CYS A 119 13.13 -2.01 10.01
N VAL A 120 12.74 -1.38 8.90
CA VAL A 120 13.06 0.03 8.61
C VAL A 120 11.82 0.76 8.14
N VAL A 121 11.65 1.99 8.63
CA VAL A 121 10.63 2.93 8.15
C VAL A 121 11.33 4.16 7.60
N CYS A 122 11.27 4.33 6.28
CA CYS A 122 11.68 5.55 5.62
C CYS A 122 10.46 6.45 5.45
N LEU A 123 10.48 7.61 6.10
CA LEU A 123 9.40 8.58 6.07
C LEU A 123 9.79 9.74 5.13
N ILE A 124 9.07 9.89 4.03
CA ILE A 124 9.20 11.02 3.12
C ILE A 124 8.01 11.96 3.40
N LEU A 125 8.32 13.11 3.99
CA LEU A 125 7.32 14.13 4.31
C LEU A 125 7.40 15.26 3.29
N LYS A 126 6.30 15.47 2.56
CA LYS A 126 6.11 16.66 1.72
C LYS A 126 4.91 17.44 2.25
N PHE A 127 5.13 18.14 3.35
CA PHE A 127 4.18 19.12 3.84
C PHE A 127 4.45 20.47 3.20
N LYS A 128 3.50 20.97 2.40
CA LYS A 128 3.35 22.41 2.23
C LYS A 128 2.60 22.91 3.46
N SER A 129 3.19 23.85 4.19
CA SER A 129 2.60 24.43 5.40
C SER A 129 1.21 24.99 5.10
N ILE A 130 0.17 24.20 5.38
CA ILE A 130 -1.17 24.68 5.61
C ILE A 130 -1.63 24.08 6.93
N ILE A 131 -1.62 24.96 7.94
CA ILE A 131 -2.39 24.95 9.18
C ILE A 131 -2.85 23.54 9.59
N LEU A 132 -2.13 22.95 10.54
CA LEU A 132 -2.65 21.86 11.38
C LEU A 132 -4.02 22.30 11.92
N ILE A 133 -5.07 21.56 11.54
CA ILE A 133 -6.32 21.53 12.29
C ILE A 133 -6.25 20.32 13.22
#